data_AF-A0A3D1REV1-F1
#
_entry.id   AF-A0A3D1REV1-F1
#
_cell.length_a   1.000
_cell.length_b   1.000
_cell.length_c   1.000
_cell.angle_alpha   90.00
_cell.angle_beta   90.00
_cell.angle_gamma   90.00
#
_symmetry.space_group_name_H-M   'P 1'
#
loop_
_entity.id
_entity.type
_entity.pdbx_description
1 polymer ?
#
loop_
_entity_poly.entity_id
_entity_poly.type
_entity_poly.pdbx_seq_one_letter_code
_entity_poly.pdbx_strand_id
1 'polypeptide(L)' 'TDDGVAITHPDLAENIWVNTGEIAGDGIDNDNNGYIDDVNGWDFSFNNNNPNPNVNGDSHGTHVGGIIAAR' A
#
# COMPACT_ATOMS: atom_id res chain seq x y z
N THR A 1 -15.18 5.86 -0.27
CA THR A 1 -14.15 4.99 -0.86
C THR A 1 -12.97 5.03 0.07
N ASP A 2 -12.16 3.97 0.10
CA ASP A 2 -10.88 4.02 0.80
C ASP A 2 -9.82 4.37 -0.23
N ASP A 3 -8.99 5.35 0.09
CA ASP A 3 -8.17 6.05 -0.89
C ASP A 3 -6.69 5.68 -0.79
N GLY A 4 -6.40 4.56 -0.11
CA GLY A 4 -5.05 4.10 0.17
C GLY A 4 -4.61 4.42 1.61
N VAL A 5 -3.49 3.83 1.99
CA VAL A 5 -2.88 3.99 3.31
C VAL A 5 -1.51 4.62 3.12
N ALA A 6 -1.21 5.67 3.89
CA ALA A 6 0.11 6.27 3.89
C ALA A 6 1.12 5.28 4.49
N ILE A 7 1.71 4.43 3.66
CA ILE A 7 2.58 3.32 4.08
C ILE A 7 3.87 3.81 4.75
N THR A 8 4.24 5.07 4.52
CA THR A 8 5.39 5.73 5.16
C THR A 8 5.01 6.51 6.43
N HIS A 9 3.75 6.49 6.86
CA HIS A 9 3.35 7.17 8.10
C HIS A 9 4.05 6.50 9.29
N PRO A 10 4.77 7.23 10.16
CA PRO A 10 5.62 6.62 11.19
C PRO A 10 4.87 5.67 12.12
N ASP A 11 3.63 6.00 12.49
CA ASP A 11 2.81 5.17 13.39
C ASP A 11 2.19 3.94 12.70
N LEU A 12 2.26 3.85 11.37
CA LEU A 12 1.69 2.75 10.59
C LEU A 12 2.74 1.89 9.89
N ALA A 13 3.91 2.46 9.57
CA ALA A 13 4.95 1.84 8.75
C ALA A 13 5.39 0.46 9.26
N GLU A 14 5.44 0.27 10.58
CA GLU A 14 5.79 -1.02 11.18
C GLU A 14 4.69 -2.09 11.06
N ASN A 15 3.44 -1.68 10.81
CA ASN A 15 2.27 -2.55 10.72
C ASN A 15 1.75 -2.68 9.28
N ILE A 16 2.41 -2.09 8.29
CA ILE A 16 2.07 -2.27 6.88
C ILE A 16 2.39 -3.70 6.46
N TRP A 17 1.45 -4.33 5.76
CA TRP A 17 1.64 -5.65 5.20
C TRP A 17 2.72 -5.63 4.11
N VAL A 18 3.51 -6.69 4.06
CA VAL A 18 4.56 -6.91 3.06
C VAL A 18 4.26 -8.19 2.30
N ASN A 19 4.16 -8.10 0.97
CA ASN A 19 4.08 -9.26 0.10
C ASN A 19 5.44 -9.97 0.06
N THR A 20 5.57 -11.09 0.77
CA THR A 20 6.81 -11.90 0.76
C THR A 20 7.02 -12.67 -0.53
N GLY A 21 6.02 -12.69 -1.42
CA GLY A 21 6.13 -13.23 -2.78
C GLY A 21 6.85 -12.30 -3.75
N GLU A 22 6.99 -11.01 -3.41
CA GLU A 22 7.56 -9.98 -4.28
C GLU A 22 9.01 -9.59 -3.95
N ILE A 23 9.78 -9.29 -4.99
CA ILE A 23 11.11 -8.69 -4.90
C ILE A 23 10.99 -7.22 -5.28
N ALA A 24 11.11 -6.34 -4.31
CA ALA A 24 10.89 -4.91 -4.52
C ALA A 24 11.80 -4.31 -5.63
N GLY A 25 11.16 -3.82 -6.70
CA GLY A 25 11.80 -2.98 -7.72
C GLY A 25 12.57 -3.75 -8.78
N ASP A 26 12.27 -5.05 -8.96
CA ASP A 26 12.81 -5.83 -10.07
C ASP A 26 11.95 -5.74 -11.35
N GLY A 27 10.76 -5.15 -11.26
CA GLY A 27 9.85 -4.96 -12.39
C GLY A 27 9.16 -6.24 -12.84
N ILE A 28 9.15 -7.27 -12.00
CA ILE A 28 8.57 -8.58 -12.26
C ILE A 28 7.40 -8.80 -11.30
N ASP A 29 6.37 -9.49 -11.78
CA ASP A 29 5.34 -10.10 -10.93
C ASP A 29 5.89 -11.46 -10.49
N ASN A 30 6.45 -11.51 -9.28
CA ASN A 30 7.22 -12.65 -8.79
C ASN A 30 6.32 -13.76 -8.25
N ASP A 31 5.15 -13.40 -7.72
CA ASP A 31 4.18 -14.35 -7.21
C ASP A 31 3.11 -14.79 -8.25
N ASN A 32 3.12 -14.20 -9.45
CA ASN A 32 2.21 -14.41 -10.57
C ASN A 32 0.74 -14.11 -10.22
N ASN A 33 0.49 -13.10 -9.38
CA ASN A 33 -0.85 -12.68 -9.01
C ASN A 33 -1.49 -11.68 -10.01
N GLY A 34 -0.71 -11.17 -10.97
CA GLY A 34 -1.13 -10.20 -11.98
C GLY A 34 -0.71 -8.75 -11.68
N TYR A 35 0.01 -8.51 -10.60
CA TYR A 35 0.42 -7.18 -10.12
C TYR A 35 1.93 -7.10 -9.96
N ILE A 36 2.57 -6.31 -10.83
CA ILE A 36 4.03 -6.14 -10.80
C ILE A 36 4.43 -5.33 -9.56
N ASP A 37 5.39 -5.85 -8.78
CA ASP A 37 6.01 -5.19 -7.64
C ASP A 37 5.01 -4.73 -6.54
N ASP A 38 3.92 -5.45 -6.26
CA ASP A 38 2.87 -5.08 -5.29
C ASP A 38 3.26 -5.32 -3.81
N VAL A 39 4.47 -4.92 -3.44
CA VAL A 39 5.13 -5.18 -2.14
C VAL A 39 4.30 -4.77 -0.93
N ASN A 40 3.56 -3.66 -1.01
CA ASN A 40 2.72 -3.16 0.09
C ASN A 40 1.24 -3.05 -0.29
N GLY A 41 0.84 -3.72 -1.38
CA GLY A 41 -0.49 -3.66 -1.96
C GLY A 41 -0.51 -2.98 -3.33
N TRP A 42 -1.71 -2.88 -3.87
CA TRP A 42 -1.98 -2.40 -5.22
C TRP A 42 -3.00 -1.28 -5.24
N ASP A 43 -2.78 -0.30 -6.09
CA ASP A 43 -3.72 0.76 -6.36
C ASP A 43 -4.52 0.44 -7.62
N PHE A 44 -5.77 0.05 -7.41
CA PHE A 44 -6.72 -0.26 -8.47
C PHE A 44 -7.23 0.98 -9.22
N SER A 45 -7.14 2.17 -8.63
CA SER A 45 -7.60 3.41 -9.26
C SER A 45 -6.63 3.89 -10.33
N PHE A 46 -5.32 3.76 -10.07
CA PHE A 46 -4.26 4.17 -11.00
C PHE A 46 -3.51 3.00 -11.64
N ASN A 47 -3.91 1.76 -11.30
CA ASN A 47 -3.35 0.51 -11.81
C ASN A 47 -1.83 0.46 -11.69
N ASN A 48 -1.33 0.69 -10.47
CA ASN A 48 0.09 0.67 -10.14
C ASN A 48 0.33 0.10 -8.72
N ASN A 49 1.60 -0.09 -8.39
CA ASN A 49 2.06 -0.65 -7.11
C ASN A 49 2.21 0.38 -5.98
N ASN A 50 1.55 1.55 -6.09
CA ASN A 50 1.63 2.61 -5.11
C ASN A 50 0.31 2.75 -4.35
N PRO A 51 0.12 2.06 -3.20
CA PRO A 51 -1.11 2.14 -2.41
C PRO A 51 -1.23 3.42 -1.57
N ASN A 52 -0.36 4.42 -1.78
CA ASN A 52 -0.43 5.68 -1.05
C ASN A 52 -1.62 6.53 -1.51
N PRO A 53 -2.17 7.39 -0.62
CA PRO A 53 -3.16 8.39 -1.00
C PRO A 53 -2.69 9.26 -2.17
N ASN A 54 -3.48 9.28 -3.24
CA ASN A 54 -3.10 9.92 -4.51
C ASN A 54 -3.58 11.37 -4.65
N VAL A 55 -4.46 11.86 -3.78
CA VAL A 55 -4.99 13.23 -3.82
C VAL A 55 -4.87 13.94 -2.48
N ASN A 56 -4.59 15.25 -2.53
CA ASN A 56 -4.54 16.09 -1.35
C ASN A 56 -5.91 16.13 -0.66
N GLY A 57 -5.97 15.66 0.59
CA GLY A 57 -7.19 15.57 1.39
C GLY A 57 -7.67 14.14 1.65
N ASP A 58 -7.17 13.16 0.90
CA ASP A 58 -7.48 11.75 1.15
C ASP A 58 -6.70 11.25 2.36
N SER A 59 -7.46 11.13 3.45
CA SER A 59 -7.00 10.65 4.75
C SER A 59 -7.85 9.49 5.24
N HIS A 60 -8.91 9.11 4.53
CA HIS A 60 -9.87 8.12 5.02
C HIS A 60 -9.18 6.80 5.33
N GLY A 61 -8.44 6.23 4.39
CA GLY A 61 -7.74 4.97 4.58
C GLY A 61 -6.63 5.01 5.62
N THR A 62 -5.86 6.09 5.64
CA THR A 62 -4.82 6.28 6.67
C THR A 62 -5.42 6.44 8.07
N HIS A 63 -6.54 7.15 8.21
CA HIS A 63 -7.21 7.36 9.48
C HIS A 63 -7.87 6.08 9.98
N VAL A 64 -8.54 5.33 9.10
CA VAL A 64 -9.10 4.01 9.43
C VAL A 64 -7.98 3.03 9.81
N GLY A 65 -6.88 3.01 9.05
CA GLY A 65 -5.68 2.23 9.37
C GLY A 65 -5.09 2.61 10.74
N GLY A 66 -5.08 3.90 11.08
CA GLY A 66 -4.68 4.41 12.38
C GLY A 66 -5.51 3.87 13.55
N ILE A 67 -6.80 3.65 13.37
CA ILE A 67 -7.66 3.07 14.44
C ILE A 67 -7.27 1.60 14.71
N ILE A 68 -6.89 0.86 13.67
CA ILE A 68 -6.65 -0.58 13.76
C ILE A 68 -5.21 -0.88 14.17
N ALA A 69 -4.25 -0.10 13.65
CA ALA A 69 -2.85 -0.48 13.62
C ALA A 69 -1.88 0.68 13.89
N ALA A 70 -2.33 1.83 14.40
CA ALA A 70 -1.39 2.81 14.92
C ALA A 70 -0.66 2.26 16.15
N ARG A 71 0.63 2.58 16.27
CA ARG A 71 1.49 2.21 17.40
C ARG A 71 1.68 3.37 18.38
#